data_AF-A0A6B0TZW0-F1
#
_entry.id   AF-A0A6B0TZW0-F1
#
_cell.length_a   1.000
_cell.length_b   1.000
_cell.length_c   1.000
_cell.angle_alpha   90.00
_cell.angle_beta   90.00
_cell.angle_gamma   90.00
#
_symmetry.space_group_name_H-M   'P 1'
#
loop_
_entity.id
_entity.type
_entity.pdbx_description
1 polymer ?
#
loop_
_entity_poly.entity_id
_entity_poly.type
_entity_poly.pdbx_seq_one_letter_code
_entity_poly.pdbx_strand_id
1 'polypeptide(L)'
;MSFVRPEVAALARRHRMTILFGLLTALGLWGLLGAVLRGQEVWMLIWGALALGGAVAAIGAFQRARFVGEGAGWGRVLLDESLLGYLGPEGSSFIDIDDITRVDFAPAQRGAGHWVLRGKSGVQLRIPARVEGGEQLFDALAQLPGLSVPKLLAAPDTASRVPIAVWQKPRPQIERLH
;
A
#
# COMPACT_ATOMS: atom_id res chain seq x y z
N MET A 1 -21.15 5.12 29.16
CA MET A 1 -19.88 4.66 29.78
C MET A 1 -19.24 3.63 28.86
N SER A 2 -18.36 4.06 27.94
CA SER A 2 -17.65 3.13 27.07
C SER A 2 -16.32 2.73 27.73
N PHE A 3 -16.18 1.45 28.08
CA PHE A 3 -14.96 0.85 28.63
C PHE A 3 -13.81 0.70 27.62
N VAL A 4 -13.92 1.33 26.45
CA VAL A 4 -12.88 1.35 25.43
C VAL A 4 -12.28 2.75 25.42
N ARG A 5 -11.01 2.87 25.77
CA ARG A 5 -10.25 4.12 25.61
C ARG A 5 -10.44 4.62 24.16
N PRO A 6 -10.74 5.91 23.95
CA PRO A 6 -10.92 6.46 22.60
C PRO A 6 -9.68 6.26 21.71
N GLU A 7 -8.51 6.15 22.33
CA GLU A 7 -7.22 5.78 21.72
C GLU A 7 -7.28 4.38 21.07
N VAL A 8 -7.84 3.39 21.77
CA VAL A 8 -8.00 2.01 21.29
C VAL A 8 -9.03 1.94 20.17
N ALA A 9 -10.11 2.72 20.27
CA ALA A 9 -11.12 2.80 19.21
C ALA A 9 -10.58 3.46 17.93
N ALA A 10 -9.72 4.48 18.06
CA ALA A 10 -9.05 5.12 16.93
C ALA A 10 -8.06 4.16 16.24
N LEU A 11 -7.24 3.46 17.03
CA LEU A 11 -6.31 2.45 16.52
C LEU A 11 -7.05 1.28 15.85
N ALA A 12 -8.15 0.81 16.46
CA ALA A 12 -8.96 -0.29 15.93
C ALA A 12 -9.72 0.07 14.65
N ARG A 13 -10.19 1.32 14.51
CA ARG A 13 -10.77 1.80 13.24
C ARG A 13 -9.72 1.88 12.14
N ARG A 14 -8.51 2.34 12.49
CA ARG A 14 -7.39 2.48 11.54
C ARG A 14 -6.86 1.13 11.05
N HIS A 15 -6.74 0.15 11.94
CA HIS A 15 -6.24 -1.19 11.60
C HIS A 15 -7.36 -2.22 11.46
N ARG A 16 -8.60 -1.78 11.20
CA ARG A 16 -9.78 -2.66 11.21
C ARG A 16 -9.61 -3.85 10.26
N MET A 17 -9.10 -3.62 9.04
CA MET A 17 -8.82 -4.70 8.09
C MET A 17 -7.73 -5.64 8.61
N THR A 18 -6.62 -5.13 9.12
CA THR A 18 -5.52 -5.96 9.66
C THR A 18 -6.00 -6.82 10.83
N ILE A 19 -6.79 -6.25 11.73
CA ILE A 19 -7.38 -6.96 12.88
C ILE A 19 -8.37 -8.02 12.39
N LEU A 20 -9.24 -7.68 11.45
CA LEU A 20 -10.25 -8.61 10.93
C LEU A 20 -9.60 -9.80 10.23
N PHE A 21 -8.61 -9.56 9.36
CA PHE A 21 -7.87 -10.62 8.68
C PHE A 21 -6.97 -11.42 9.64
N GLY A 22 -6.40 -10.78 10.66
CA GLY A 22 -5.69 -11.46 11.74
C GLY A 22 -6.60 -12.40 12.53
N LEU A 23 -7.82 -11.97 12.86
CA LEU A 23 -8.83 -12.81 13.51
C LEU A 23 -9.28 -13.98 12.62
N LEU A 24 -9.50 -13.73 11.32
CA LEU A 24 -9.78 -14.77 10.33
C LEU A 24 -8.66 -15.80 10.24
N THR A 25 -7.39 -15.35 10.27
CA THR A 25 -6.22 -16.23 10.29
C THR A 25 -6.20 -17.10 11.55
N ALA A 26 -6.42 -16.49 12.71
CA ALA A 26 -6.46 -17.19 13.99
C ALA A 26 -7.58 -18.24 14.04
N LEU A 27 -8.76 -17.91 13.49
CA LEU A 27 -9.89 -18.83 13.36
C LEU A 27 -9.55 -19.99 12.42
N GLY A 28 -8.90 -19.70 11.30
CA GLY A 28 -8.37 -20.69 10.36
C GLY A 28 -7.42 -21.68 11.03
N LEU A 29 -6.44 -21.18 11.77
CA LEU A 29 -5.46 -21.98 12.51
C LEU A 29 -6.10 -22.82 13.62
N TRP A 30 -7.07 -22.26 14.34
CA TRP A 30 -7.83 -23.00 15.35
C TRP A 30 -8.55 -24.19 14.71
N GLY A 31 -9.30 -23.93 13.64
CA GLY A 31 -10.05 -24.97 12.93
C GLY A 31 -9.14 -26.04 12.34
N LEU A 32 -7.98 -25.64 11.80
CA LEU A 32 -6.97 -26.55 11.28
C LEU A 32 -6.42 -27.46 12.37
N LEU A 33 -6.05 -26.90 13.54
CA LEU A 33 -5.56 -27.67 14.67
C LEU A 33 -6.61 -28.67 15.16
N GLY A 34 -7.88 -28.25 15.24
CA GLY A 34 -9.00 -29.13 15.56
C GLY A 34 -9.24 -30.24 14.55
N ALA A 35 -9.04 -29.97 13.25
CA ALA A 35 -9.20 -30.97 12.19
C ALA A 35 -8.05 -31.98 12.17
N VAL A 36 -6.80 -31.53 12.43
CA VAL A 36 -5.62 -32.39 12.60
C VAL A 36 -5.81 -33.38 13.75
N LEU A 37 -6.24 -32.89 14.91
CA LEU A 37 -6.47 -33.71 16.10
C LEU A 37 -7.57 -34.77 15.90
N ARG A 38 -8.52 -34.54 14.99
CA ARG A 38 -9.63 -35.46 14.68
C ARG A 38 -9.41 -36.30 13.42
N GLY A 39 -8.28 -36.16 12.73
CA GLY A 39 -7.98 -36.89 11.50
C GLY A 39 -8.92 -36.57 10.32
N GLN A 40 -9.46 -35.35 10.25
CA GLN A 40 -10.45 -34.97 9.22
C GLN A 40 -9.78 -34.28 8.02
N GLU A 41 -9.33 -35.07 7.04
CA GLU A 41 -8.52 -34.59 5.91
C GLU A 41 -9.18 -33.45 5.10
N VAL A 42 -10.48 -33.56 4.80
CA VAL A 42 -11.21 -32.52 4.04
C VAL A 42 -11.30 -31.20 4.80
N TRP A 43 -11.52 -31.26 6.12
CA TRP A 43 -11.59 -30.06 6.95
C TRP A 43 -10.23 -29.39 7.14
N MET A 44 -9.14 -30.17 7.11
CA MET A 44 -7.78 -29.62 7.15
C MET A 44 -7.51 -28.74 5.92
N LEU A 45 -7.96 -29.15 4.73
CA LEU A 45 -7.81 -28.32 3.53
C LEU A 45 -8.61 -27.02 3.62
N ILE A 46 -9.86 -27.07 4.10
CA ILE A 46 -10.73 -25.89 4.21
C ILE A 46 -10.16 -24.90 5.23
N TRP A 47 -9.82 -25.37 6.43
CA TRP A 47 -9.27 -24.51 7.48
C TRP A 47 -7.85 -24.02 7.16
N GLY A 48 -7.05 -24.86 6.49
CA GLY A 48 -5.73 -24.49 5.98
C GLY A 48 -5.81 -23.37 4.93
N ALA A 49 -6.74 -23.48 3.97
CA ALA A 49 -6.97 -22.43 2.97
C ALA A 49 -7.46 -21.13 3.62
N LEU A 50 -8.35 -21.22 4.62
CA LEU A 50 -8.83 -20.05 5.36
C LEU A 50 -7.69 -19.37 6.15
N ALA A 51 -6.86 -20.14 6.84
CA ALA A 51 -5.70 -19.64 7.57
C ALA A 51 -4.72 -18.94 6.63
N LEU A 52 -4.40 -19.57 5.50
CA LEU A 52 -3.48 -19.02 4.52
C LEU A 52 -4.03 -17.75 3.86
N GLY A 53 -5.28 -17.77 3.39
CA GLY A 53 -5.92 -16.60 2.80
C GLY A 53 -6.05 -15.44 3.78
N GLY A 54 -6.41 -15.72 5.03
CA GLY A 54 -6.40 -14.75 6.12
C GLY A 54 -5.02 -14.14 6.35
N ALA A 55 -3.97 -14.96 6.37
CA ALA A 55 -2.61 -14.50 6.61
C ALA A 55 -2.12 -13.58 5.49
N VAL A 56 -2.35 -13.95 4.23
CA VAL A 56 -2.01 -13.11 3.07
C VAL A 56 -2.75 -11.77 3.13
N ALA A 57 -4.05 -11.79 3.42
CA ALA A 57 -4.86 -10.58 3.55
C ALA A 57 -4.40 -9.70 4.73
N ALA A 58 -4.02 -10.31 5.86
CA ALA A 58 -3.50 -9.59 7.02
C ALA A 58 -2.17 -8.91 6.72
N ILE A 59 -1.26 -9.59 6.02
CA ILE A 59 0.02 -9.04 5.57
C ILE A 59 -0.22 -7.85 4.63
N GLY A 60 -1.09 -7.99 3.63
CA GLY A 60 -1.44 -6.90 2.71
C GLY A 60 -2.03 -5.69 3.43
N ALA A 61 -2.98 -5.92 4.34
CA ALA A 61 -3.58 -4.86 5.15
C ALA A 61 -2.55 -4.16 6.05
N PHE A 62 -1.57 -4.90 6.58
CA PHE A 62 -0.48 -4.32 7.37
C PHE A 62 0.48 -3.49 6.52
N GLN A 63 0.85 -3.95 5.32
CA GLN A 63 1.69 -3.20 4.38
C GLN A 63 1.04 -1.87 3.98
N ARG A 64 -0.27 -1.90 3.68
CA ARG A 64 -1.10 -0.72 3.43
C ARG A 64 -1.09 0.29 4.57
N ALA A 65 -1.45 -0.18 5.77
CA ALA A 65 -1.51 0.66 6.95
C ALA A 65 -0.16 1.29 7.32
N ARG A 66 0.96 0.65 6.95
CA ARG A 66 2.31 1.18 7.11
C ARG A 66 2.63 2.28 6.10
N PHE A 67 2.12 2.19 4.87
CA PHE A 67 2.30 3.21 3.84
C PHE A 67 1.53 4.49 4.17
N VAL A 68 0.35 4.38 4.80
CA VAL A 68 -0.43 5.53 5.27
C VAL A 68 0.15 6.07 6.59
N GLY A 69 1.10 7.00 6.45
CA GLY A 69 1.70 7.70 7.59
C GLY A 69 0.70 8.54 8.40
N GLU A 70 0.97 8.71 9.69
CA GLU A 70 0.15 9.51 10.62
C GLU A 70 0.20 11.00 10.28
N GLY A 71 -0.83 11.53 9.63
CA GLY A 71 -0.95 12.98 9.42
C GLY A 71 -2.02 13.36 8.42
N ALA A 72 -2.80 14.37 8.82
CA ALA A 72 -3.74 15.12 7.98
C ALA A 72 -2.96 15.95 6.95
N GLY A 73 -2.39 15.30 5.94
CA GLY A 73 -1.97 16.01 4.74
C GLY A 73 -3.17 16.69 4.10
N TRP A 74 -2.99 17.93 3.64
CA TRP A 74 -4.03 18.66 2.93
C TRP A 74 -4.26 17.99 1.58
N GLY A 75 -5.48 17.54 1.34
CA GLY A 75 -5.87 16.92 0.08
C GLY A 75 -6.12 15.43 0.16
N ARG A 76 -6.61 14.88 -0.95
CA ARG A 76 -7.03 13.48 -1.08
C ARG A 76 -6.52 12.87 -2.37
N VAL A 77 -6.05 11.63 -2.29
CA VAL A 77 -5.79 10.79 -3.46
C VAL A 77 -7.08 10.09 -3.87
N LEU A 78 -7.36 10.11 -5.17
CA LEU A 78 -8.44 9.38 -5.80
C LEU A 78 -7.84 8.39 -6.80
N LEU A 79 -8.37 7.18 -6.83
CA LEU A 79 -8.10 6.20 -7.86
C LEU A 79 -9.42 5.80 -8.51
N ASP A 80 -9.52 6.01 -9.82
CA ASP A 80 -10.64 5.59 -10.64
C ASP A 80 -10.12 4.75 -11.81
N GLU A 81 -10.39 3.45 -11.79
CA GLU A 81 -9.87 2.44 -12.73
C GLU A 81 -8.33 2.47 -12.91
N SER A 82 -7.81 3.25 -13.86
CA SER A 82 -6.39 3.49 -14.11
C SER A 82 -5.93 4.92 -13.81
N LEU A 83 -6.86 5.83 -13.50
CA LEU A 83 -6.60 7.25 -13.33
C LEU A 83 -6.32 7.56 -11.85
N LEU A 84 -5.08 7.95 -11.57
CA LEU A 84 -4.64 8.37 -10.26
C LEU A 84 -4.68 9.91 -10.17
N GLY A 85 -5.52 10.42 -9.27
CA GLY A 85 -5.69 11.84 -9.00
C GLY A 85 -5.20 12.25 -7.62
N TYR A 86 -4.66 13.46 -7.50
CA TYR A 86 -4.45 14.13 -6.22
C TYR A 86 -5.15 15.48 -6.23
N LEU A 87 -6.07 15.64 -5.30
CA LEU A 87 -6.82 16.86 -5.04
C LEU A 87 -6.14 17.61 -3.90
N GLY A 88 -5.29 18.57 -4.22
CA GLY A 88 -4.61 19.43 -3.25
C GLY A 88 -5.30 20.79 -3.08
N PRO A 89 -4.92 21.58 -2.06
CA PRO A 89 -5.46 22.92 -1.84
C PRO A 89 -5.15 23.90 -2.98
N GLU A 90 -4.00 23.74 -3.62
CA GLU A 90 -3.54 24.59 -4.73
C GLU A 90 -4.08 24.14 -6.10
N GLY A 91 -4.76 22.98 -6.17
CA GLY A 91 -5.28 22.42 -7.41
C GLY A 91 -5.32 20.89 -7.45
N SER A 92 -5.91 20.37 -8.53
CA SER A 92 -6.03 18.95 -8.81
C SER A 92 -5.13 18.52 -9.96
N SER A 93 -4.39 17.44 -9.80
CA SER A 93 -3.58 16.85 -10.86
C SER A 93 -3.91 15.36 -11.00
N PHE A 94 -3.89 14.87 -12.24
CA PHE A 94 -4.24 13.49 -12.58
C PHE A 94 -3.19 12.87 -13.49
N ILE A 95 -2.98 11.56 -13.35
CA ILE A 95 -2.08 10.79 -14.20
C ILE A 95 -2.64 9.38 -14.37
N ASP A 96 -2.61 8.85 -15.59
CA ASP A 96 -2.94 7.44 -15.82
C ASP A 96 -1.76 6.56 -15.36
N ILE A 97 -2.07 5.48 -14.63
CA ILE A 97 -1.10 4.50 -14.14
C ILE A 97 -0.26 3.92 -15.28
N ASP A 98 -0.86 3.66 -16.43
CA ASP A 98 -0.20 3.12 -17.63
C ASP A 98 0.72 4.15 -18.31
N ASP A 99 0.55 5.42 -17.99
CA ASP A 99 1.43 6.49 -18.42
C ASP A 99 2.55 6.80 -17.44
N ILE A 100 2.53 6.25 -16.22
CA ILE A 100 3.64 6.40 -15.29
C ILE A 100 4.90 5.78 -15.89
N THR A 101 5.95 6.60 -15.97
CA THR A 101 7.28 6.23 -16.46
C THR A 101 8.30 6.17 -15.33
N ARG A 102 8.08 6.92 -14.25
CA ARG A 102 8.99 6.98 -13.11
C ARG A 102 8.26 7.37 -11.83
N VAL A 103 8.67 6.73 -10.74
CA VAL A 103 8.19 6.98 -9.38
C VAL A 103 9.41 7.28 -8.52
N ASP A 104 9.43 8.47 -7.94
CA ASP A 104 10.47 8.89 -7.00
C ASP A 104 9.85 9.29 -5.66
N PHE A 105 10.64 9.13 -4.60
CA PHE A 105 10.35 9.71 -3.30
C PHE A 105 11.26 10.91 -3.07
N ALA A 106 10.68 12.10 -2.98
CA ALA A 106 11.39 13.35 -2.69
C ALA A 106 11.33 13.64 -1.18
N PRO A 107 12.44 13.50 -0.44
CA PRO A 107 12.47 13.84 0.98
C PRO A 107 12.28 15.34 1.20
N ALA A 108 11.57 15.73 2.25
CA ALA A 108 11.37 17.12 2.65
C ALA A 108 12.35 17.51 3.78
N GLN A 109 12.82 18.76 3.79
CA GLN A 109 13.69 19.25 4.87
C GLN A 109 12.93 19.48 6.19
N ARG A 110 11.62 19.75 6.11
CA ARG A 110 10.69 19.80 7.25
C ARG A 110 9.37 19.15 6.84
N GLY A 111 8.79 18.33 7.72
CA GLY A 111 7.52 17.66 7.47
C GLY A 111 7.65 16.34 6.70
N ALA A 112 6.54 15.87 6.15
CA ALA A 112 6.50 14.65 5.35
C ALA A 112 7.06 14.91 3.94
N GLY A 113 7.80 13.95 3.38
CA GLY A 113 8.26 14.00 1.98
C GLY A 113 7.11 13.95 0.97
N HIS A 114 7.46 13.88 -0.31
CA HIS A 114 6.48 13.80 -1.39
C HIS A 114 6.79 12.63 -2.33
N TRP A 115 5.77 11.88 -2.71
CA TRP A 115 5.80 11.01 -3.88
C TRP A 115 5.74 11.86 -5.14
N VAL A 116 6.57 11.53 -6.11
CA VAL A 116 6.67 12.21 -7.40
C VAL A 116 6.49 11.19 -8.50
N LEU A 117 5.36 11.25 -9.20
CA LEU A 117 5.03 10.40 -10.34
C LEU A 117 5.21 11.19 -11.62
N ARG A 118 5.89 10.61 -12.61
CA ARG A 118 6.16 11.25 -13.89
C ARG A 118 5.54 10.44 -15.02
N GLY A 119 4.73 11.10 -15.86
CA GLY A 119 4.06 10.51 -17.00
C GLY A 119 4.84 10.64 -18.30
N LYS A 120 4.46 9.88 -19.33
CA LYS A 120 5.04 9.98 -20.69
C LYS A 120 4.86 11.38 -21.30
N SER A 121 3.75 12.03 -21.02
CA SER A 121 3.37 13.36 -21.53
C SER A 121 4.10 14.52 -20.84
N GLY A 122 5.04 14.25 -19.93
CA GLY A 122 5.70 15.27 -19.11
C GLY A 122 4.86 15.71 -17.90
N VAL A 123 3.64 15.18 -17.75
CA VAL A 123 2.80 15.40 -16.56
C VAL A 123 3.52 14.90 -15.32
N GLN A 124 3.49 15.70 -14.26
CA GLN A 124 4.08 15.37 -12.97
C GLN A 124 3.04 15.48 -11.87
N LEU A 125 2.84 14.38 -11.13
CA LEU A 125 1.97 14.33 -9.97
C LEU A 125 2.82 14.32 -8.70
N ARG A 126 2.62 15.32 -7.83
CA ARG A 126 3.33 15.43 -6.55
C ARG A 126 2.35 15.23 -5.41
N ILE A 127 2.48 14.12 -4.70
CA ILE A 127 1.56 13.71 -3.64
C ILE A 127 2.33 13.73 -2.31
N PRO A 128 1.85 14.41 -1.26
CA PRO A 128 2.44 14.30 0.07
C PRO A 128 2.51 12.84 0.53
N ALA A 129 3.58 12.45 1.22
CA ALA A 129 3.77 11.10 1.75
C ALA A 129 2.73 10.74 2.81
N ARG A 130 2.14 11.74 3.47
CA ARG A 130 1.01 11.61 4.39
C ARG A 130 -0.15 12.38 3.79
N VAL A 131 -1.17 11.68 3.30
CA VAL A 131 -2.34 12.24 2.62
C VAL A 131 -3.54 11.31 2.82
N GLU A 132 -4.75 11.86 2.82
CA GLU A 132 -5.96 11.03 2.79
C GLU A 132 -6.00 10.22 1.48
N GLY A 133 -6.39 8.95 1.54
CA GLY A 133 -6.38 8.06 0.37
C GLY A 133 -5.00 7.50 0.01
N GLY A 134 -4.00 7.62 0.88
CA GLY A 134 -2.68 7.01 0.67
C GLY A 134 -2.70 5.51 0.38
N GLU A 135 -3.73 4.79 0.85
CA GLU A 135 -3.95 3.37 0.49
C GLU A 135 -4.16 3.17 -1.02
N GLN A 136 -4.91 4.07 -1.66
CA GLN A 136 -5.18 4.02 -3.09
C GLN A 136 -3.92 4.31 -3.89
N LEU A 137 -3.07 5.21 -3.39
CA LEU A 137 -1.73 5.42 -3.96
C LEU A 137 -0.88 4.15 -3.85
N PHE A 138 -0.87 3.49 -2.68
CA PHE A 138 -0.13 2.24 -2.52
C PHE A 138 -0.61 1.17 -3.51
N ASP A 139 -1.92 0.99 -3.63
CA ASP A 139 -2.52 0.01 -4.53
C ASP A 139 -2.21 0.31 -6.01
N ALA A 140 -2.28 1.58 -6.41
CA ALA A 140 -1.92 2.01 -7.76
C ALA A 140 -0.44 1.74 -8.08
N LEU A 141 0.45 2.04 -7.13
CA LEU A 141 1.87 1.78 -7.30
C LEU A 141 2.17 0.29 -7.31
N ALA A 142 1.54 -0.50 -6.43
CA ALA A 142 1.74 -1.94 -6.34
C ALA A 142 1.37 -2.70 -7.63
N GLN A 143 0.55 -2.11 -8.50
CA GLN A 143 0.21 -2.64 -9.82
C GLN A 143 1.32 -2.43 -10.87
N LEU A 144 2.30 -1.56 -10.60
CA LEU A 144 3.37 -1.26 -11.56
C LEU A 144 4.29 -2.47 -11.76
N PRO A 145 4.55 -2.89 -13.02
CA PRO A 145 5.34 -4.07 -13.30
C PRO A 145 6.79 -3.89 -12.85
N GLY A 146 7.29 -4.82 -12.04
CA GLY A 146 8.66 -4.79 -11.52
C GLY A 146 8.88 -3.82 -10.34
N LEU A 147 7.82 -3.28 -9.74
CA LEU A 147 7.94 -2.51 -8.50
C LEU A 147 8.31 -3.43 -7.32
N SER A 148 9.30 -3.01 -6.53
CA SER A 148 9.63 -3.65 -5.26
C SER A 148 8.83 -3.00 -4.13
N VAL A 149 7.84 -3.72 -3.58
CA VAL A 149 7.07 -3.28 -2.40
C VAL A 149 7.97 -2.97 -1.20
N PRO A 150 8.99 -3.78 -0.85
CA PRO A 150 9.93 -3.42 0.20
C PRO A 150 10.63 -2.08 -0.03
N LYS A 151 11.06 -1.80 -1.27
CA LYS A 151 11.69 -0.53 -1.64
C LYS A 151 10.71 0.64 -1.57
N LEU A 152 9.46 0.41 -1.98
CA LEU A 152 8.38 1.39 -1.85
C LEU A 152 8.15 1.77 -0.38
N LEU A 153 8.04 0.78 0.51
CA LEU A 153 7.81 0.99 1.94
C LEU A 153 9.02 1.62 2.66
N ALA A 154 10.25 1.34 2.21
CA ALA A 154 11.48 1.85 2.84
C ALA A 154 11.85 3.26 2.39
N ALA A 155 11.34 3.75 1.25
CA ALA A 155 11.73 5.03 0.69
C ALA A 155 11.44 6.23 1.62
N PRO A 156 10.28 6.30 2.32
CA PRO A 156 10.02 7.35 3.30
C PRO A 156 10.92 7.34 4.54
N ASP A 157 11.39 6.16 4.92
CA ASP A 157 12.23 5.95 6.11
C ASP A 157 13.74 6.18 5.80
N THR A 158 14.10 6.27 4.52
CA THR A 158 15.50 6.46 4.10
C THR A 158 15.94 7.89 4.37
N ALA A 159 16.98 8.06 5.20
CA ALA A 159 17.61 9.35 5.47
C ALA A 159 18.41 9.87 4.26
N SER A 160 17.69 10.31 3.22
CA SER A 160 18.25 10.95 2.03
C SER A 160 17.90 12.43 2.00
N ARG A 161 18.78 13.25 1.41
CA ARG A 161 18.51 14.66 1.08
C ARG A 161 18.15 14.87 -0.39
N VAL A 162 18.24 13.81 -1.19
CA VAL A 162 18.04 13.84 -2.65
C VAL A 162 16.88 12.91 -3.00
N PRO A 163 16.08 13.21 -4.05
CA PRO A 163 15.02 12.31 -4.51
C PRO A 163 15.53 10.90 -4.80
N ILE A 164 14.86 9.90 -4.24
CA ILE A 164 15.18 8.48 -4.39
C ILE A 164 14.31 7.91 -5.50
N ALA A 165 14.92 7.32 -6.53
CA ALA A 165 14.18 6.59 -7.56
C ALA A 165 13.67 5.26 -6.99
N VAL A 166 12.36 5.14 -6.81
CA VAL A 166 11.74 3.92 -6.30
C VAL A 166 11.49 2.96 -7.45
N TRP A 167 10.94 3.45 -8.56
CA TRP A 167 10.67 2.65 -9.76
C TRP A 167 10.82 3.46 -11.04
N GLN A 168 11.14 2.75 -12.10
CA GLN A 168 11.17 3.29 -13.46
C GLN A 168 10.63 2.22 -14.40
N LYS A 169 9.84 2.65 -15.38
CA LYS A 169 9.26 1.76 -16.38
C LYS A 169 10.40 1.00 -17.09
N PRO A 170 10.35 -0.34 -17.14
CA PRO A 170 11.34 -1.13 -17.87
C PRO A 170 11.40 -0.63 -19.32
N ARG A 171 12.59 -0.27 -19.79
CA ARG A 171 12.78 0.03 -21.21
C ARG A 171 12.77 -1.30 -21.96
N PRO A 172 12.06 -1.42 -23.08
CA PRO A 172 12.21 -2.59 -23.95
C PRO A 172 13.69 -2.67 -24.34
N GLN A 173 14.32 -3.79 -23.98
CA GLN A 173 15.68 -4.09 -24.37
C GLN A 173 15.63 -4.35 -25.87
N ILE A 174 16.01 -3.37 -26.69
CA ILE A 174 16.16 -3.56 -28.12
C ILE A 174 17.33 -4.53 -28.27
N GLU A 175 17.03 -5.81 -28.44
CA GLU A 175 17.97 -6.84 -28.82
C GLU A 175 18.55 -6.40 -30.16
N ARG A 176 19.80 -5.91 -30.12
CA ARG A 176 20.55 -5.63 -31.34
C ARG A 176 20.85 -6.99 -31.96
N LEU A 177 20.04 -7.40 -32.92
CA LEU A 177 20.37 -8.50 -33.83
C LEU A 177 21.66 -8.10 -34.56
N HIS A 178 22.73 -8.82 -34.26
CA HIS A 178 24.01 -8.79 -34.97
C HIS A 178 24.05 -9.93 -35.97
#